data_AF-A0A0K8Q907-F1
#
_entry.id   AF-A0A0K8Q907-F1
#
_cell.length_a   1.000
_cell.length_b   1.000
_cell.length_c   1.000
_cell.angle_alpha   90.00
_cell.angle_beta   90.00
_cell.angle_gamma   90.00
#
_symmetry.space_group_name_H-M   'P 1'
#
loop_
_entity.id
_entity.type
_entity.pdbx_description
1 polymer ?
#
loop_
_entity_poly.entity_id
_entity_poly.type
_entity_poly.pdbx_seq_one_letter_code
_entity_poly.pdbx_strand_id
1 'polypeptide(L)'
;MSWTLDLMRRRTDAFPGVMEFLIASAVNKLRDSVEVISLSGSPLSQDMAAGDSGGTGNDSGQRADAEPEGLAAILDVVGRALEPVYGFRSLATFKSRFKPDYRTLYLYYQDPLQLPAMGRALSLAYLPGLSVRQSARLLRTLVR
;
A
#
# COMPACT_ATOMS: atom_id res chain seq x y z
N MET A 1 -4.69 15.57 -16.32
CA MET A 1 -5.61 15.45 -15.16
C MET A 1 -5.77 13.97 -14.84
N SER A 2 -5.72 13.58 -13.57
CA SER A 2 -5.84 12.18 -13.13
C SER A 2 -7.04 12.00 -12.19
N TRP A 3 -7.55 10.78 -12.11
CA TRP A 3 -8.68 10.42 -11.24
C TRP A 3 -8.30 9.24 -10.36
N THR A 4 -8.88 9.15 -9.16
CA THR A 4 -8.62 8.06 -8.21
C THR A 4 -9.89 7.28 -7.96
N LEU A 5 -9.82 5.96 -8.10
CA LEU A 5 -10.84 5.03 -7.63
C LEU A 5 -10.56 4.68 -6.17
N ASP A 6 -11.15 5.44 -5.26
CA ASP A 6 -10.87 5.32 -3.82
C ASP A 6 -11.74 4.26 -3.14
N LEU A 7 -13.06 4.47 -3.14
CA LEU A 7 -14.01 3.55 -2.49
C LEU A 7 -14.65 2.60 -3.49
N MET A 8 -14.56 1.31 -3.16
CA MET A 8 -15.08 0.21 -3.96
C MET A 8 -16.02 -0.63 -3.10
N ARG A 9 -17.33 -0.59 -3.41
CA ARG A 9 -18.36 -1.33 -2.67
C ARG A 9 -19.19 -2.16 -3.65
N ARG A 10 -19.46 -3.40 -3.27
CA ARG A 10 -20.40 -4.28 -3.97
C ARG A 10 -21.46 -4.80 -3.02
N ARG A 11 -22.62 -5.17 -3.57
CA ARG A 11 -23.65 -5.91 -2.81
C ARG A 11 -23.20 -7.35 -2.55
N THR A 12 -23.75 -7.96 -1.51
CA THR A 12 -23.46 -9.35 -1.12
C THR A 12 -23.97 -10.37 -2.13
N ASP A 13 -25.02 -10.03 -2.88
CA ASP A 13 -25.64 -10.84 -3.93
C ASP A 13 -25.11 -10.53 -5.33
N ALA A 14 -24.06 -9.71 -5.44
CA ALA A 14 -23.47 -9.38 -6.72
C ALA A 14 -22.73 -10.59 -7.33
N PHE A 15 -22.73 -10.66 -8.66
CA PHE A 15 -22.08 -11.74 -9.39
C PHE A 15 -20.56 -11.79 -9.13
N PRO A 16 -19.93 -12.97 -9.20
CA PRO A 16 -18.47 -13.09 -9.09
C PRO A 16 -17.78 -12.24 -10.17
N GLY A 17 -16.78 -11.46 -9.79
CA GLY A 17 -16.06 -10.58 -10.74
C GLY A 17 -16.66 -9.20 -10.94
N VAL A 18 -17.73 -8.83 -10.21
CA VAL A 18 -18.37 -7.50 -10.35
C VAL A 18 -17.40 -6.33 -10.16
N MET A 19 -16.43 -6.45 -9.26
CA MET A 19 -15.48 -5.37 -9.01
C MET A 19 -14.52 -5.20 -10.19
N GLU A 20 -14.04 -6.31 -10.74
CA GLU A 20 -13.22 -6.33 -11.94
C GLU A 20 -13.95 -5.71 -13.13
N PHE A 21 -15.22 -6.08 -13.32
CA PHE A 21 -16.07 -5.50 -14.36
C PHE A 21 -16.24 -3.98 -14.19
N LEU A 22 -16.49 -3.50 -12.97
CA LEU A 22 -16.67 -2.08 -12.69
C LEU A 22 -15.39 -1.28 -12.93
N ILE A 23 -14.23 -1.80 -12.52
CA ILE A 23 -12.94 -1.15 -12.76
C ILE A 23 -12.64 -1.10 -14.26
N ALA A 24 -12.80 -2.23 -14.97
CA ALA A 24 -12.61 -2.26 -16.42
C ALA A 24 -13.56 -1.29 -17.15
N SER A 25 -14.82 -1.19 -16.70
CA SER A 25 -15.80 -0.25 -17.24
C SER A 25 -15.40 1.20 -16.98
N ALA A 26 -14.88 1.51 -15.79
CA ALA A 26 -14.39 2.85 -15.45
C ALA A 26 -13.18 3.24 -16.32
N VAL A 27 -12.22 2.34 -16.49
CA VAL A 27 -11.07 2.52 -17.38
C VAL A 27 -11.54 2.80 -18.81
N ASN A 28 -12.43 1.97 -19.35
CA ASN A 28 -12.93 2.15 -20.71
C ASN A 28 -13.71 3.46 -20.90
N LYS A 29 -14.45 3.91 -19.88
CA LYS A 29 -15.19 5.17 -19.93
C LYS A 29 -14.28 6.40 -19.87
N LEU A 30 -13.20 6.32 -19.11
CA LEU A 30 -12.35 7.48 -18.81
C LEU A 30 -11.13 7.59 -19.73
N ARG A 31 -10.78 6.54 -20.49
CA ARG A 31 -9.56 6.45 -21.31
C ARG A 31 -9.28 7.63 -22.25
N ASP A 32 -10.31 8.30 -22.75
CA ASP A 32 -10.15 9.44 -23.69
C ASP A 32 -10.08 10.79 -22.96
N SER A 33 -10.34 10.80 -21.65
CA SER A 33 -10.45 12.01 -20.81
C SER A 33 -9.33 12.16 -19.78
N VAL A 34 -8.66 11.06 -19.43
CA VAL A 34 -7.62 11.04 -18.40
C VAL A 34 -6.45 10.19 -18.86
N GLU A 35 -5.25 10.65 -18.55
CA GLU A 35 -4.01 9.93 -18.84
C GLU A 35 -3.77 8.82 -17.81
N VAL A 36 -4.13 9.07 -16.55
CA VAL A 36 -3.86 8.17 -15.43
C VAL A 36 -5.10 7.99 -14.56
N ILE A 37 -5.40 6.73 -14.24
CA ILE A 37 -6.39 6.33 -13.24
C ILE A 37 -5.64 5.65 -12.09
N SER A 38 -5.67 6.26 -10.92
CA SER A 38 -5.09 5.69 -9.71
C SER A 38 -6.04 4.67 -9.10
N LEU A 39 -5.52 3.47 -8.81
CA LEU A 39 -6.22 2.46 -8.00
C LEU A 39 -6.03 2.69 -6.49
N SER A 40 -5.55 3.86 -6.08
CA SER A 40 -5.17 4.19 -4.70
C SER A 40 -4.01 3.33 -4.16
N GLY A 41 -3.46 3.71 -3.01
CA GLY A 41 -2.33 3.02 -2.38
C GLY A 41 -2.70 1.62 -1.91
N SER A 42 -1.69 0.74 -1.85
CA SER A 42 -1.75 -0.51 -1.08
C SER A 42 -0.57 -0.49 -0.12
N PRO A 43 -0.75 -0.04 1.13
CA PRO A 43 0.33 0.02 2.08
C PRO A 43 0.97 -1.37 2.20
N LEU A 44 2.31 -1.44 2.16
CA LEU A 44 3.08 -2.60 2.63
C LEU A 44 3.16 -3.81 1.67
N SER A 45 2.87 -3.64 0.37
CA SER A 45 3.03 -4.70 -0.65
C SER A 45 4.42 -4.67 -1.33
N GLN A 46 5.50 -4.56 -0.55
CA GLN A 46 6.87 -4.38 -1.09
C GLN A 46 7.26 -5.49 -2.09
N ASP A 47 6.81 -6.73 -1.84
CA ASP A 47 7.10 -7.90 -2.68
C ASP A 47 6.62 -7.78 -4.14
N MET A 48 5.58 -6.99 -4.41
CA MET A 48 5.02 -6.85 -5.77
C MET A 48 5.56 -5.65 -6.54
N ALA A 49 6.02 -4.59 -5.85
CA ALA A 49 6.62 -3.43 -6.50
C ALA A 49 8.06 -3.70 -6.97
N ALA A 50 8.78 -4.60 -6.28
CA ALA A 50 10.15 -4.97 -6.62
C ALA A 50 10.27 -5.86 -7.88
N GLY A 51 9.20 -6.57 -8.26
CA GLY A 51 9.22 -7.54 -9.37
C GLY A 51 8.94 -6.97 -10.76
N ASP A 52 8.34 -5.78 -10.85
CA ASP A 52 7.85 -5.20 -12.13
C ASP A 52 8.60 -3.92 -12.52
N SER A 53 9.73 -3.64 -11.87
CA SER A 53 10.69 -2.59 -12.29
C SER A 53 11.49 -3.04 -13.52
N GLY A 54 10.79 -3.50 -14.56
CA GLY A 54 11.34 -3.85 -15.87
C GLY A 54 11.09 -2.73 -16.87
N GLY A 55 11.91 -1.68 -16.85
CA GLY A 55 11.76 -0.54 -17.76
C GLY A 55 12.97 0.38 -17.79
N THR A 56 13.96 0.01 -18.61
CA THR A 56 14.97 0.85 -19.30
C THR A 56 15.25 2.25 -18.76
N GLY A 57 16.41 2.37 -18.13
CA GLY A 57 17.11 3.64 -17.88
C GLY A 57 18.51 3.36 -17.39
N ASN A 58 19.45 3.12 -18.31
CA ASN A 58 20.86 3.28 -18.02
C ASN A 58 21.08 4.76 -17.72
N ASP A 59 21.00 5.14 -16.45
CA ASP A 59 21.78 6.27 -15.96
C ASP A 59 22.32 5.96 -14.56
N SER A 60 23.64 5.90 -14.54
CA SER A 60 24.51 5.87 -13.37
C SER A 60 24.09 6.92 -12.35
N GLY A 61 23.58 6.51 -11.19
CA GLY A 61 23.40 7.48 -10.10
C GLY A 61 22.56 7.09 -8.88
N GLN A 62 21.82 5.97 -8.88
CA GLN A 62 21.02 5.63 -7.70
C GLN A 62 21.87 4.88 -6.66
N ARG A 63 22.48 5.65 -5.74
CA ARG A 63 22.57 5.20 -4.36
C ARG A 63 21.15 4.86 -3.93
N ALA A 64 20.83 3.57 -3.97
CA ALA A 64 19.86 2.99 -3.06
C ALA A 64 20.45 3.25 -1.68
N ASP A 65 20.19 4.43 -1.13
CA ASP A 65 20.36 4.69 0.29
C ASP A 65 19.59 3.58 0.97
N ALA A 66 20.34 2.71 1.66
CA ALA A 66 19.80 1.58 2.38
C ALA A 66 18.59 2.09 3.17
N GLU A 67 17.39 1.59 2.84
CA GLU A 67 16.27 1.64 3.77
C GLU A 67 16.86 1.25 5.12
N PRO A 68 16.78 2.09 6.17
CA PRO A 68 17.27 1.68 7.47
C PRO A 68 16.56 0.36 7.76
N GLU A 69 17.30 -0.73 7.89
CA GLU A 69 16.74 -2.11 7.90
C GLU A 69 15.58 -2.25 8.91
N GLY A 70 15.60 -1.43 9.97
CA GLY A 70 14.53 -1.28 10.94
C GLY A 70 13.20 -0.77 10.37
N LEU A 71 13.17 0.17 9.42
CA LEU A 71 11.93 0.67 8.83
C LEU A 71 11.25 -0.40 7.97
N ALA A 72 12.00 -1.10 7.12
CA ALA A 72 11.47 -2.21 6.33
C ALA A 72 10.89 -3.33 7.24
N ALA A 73 11.59 -3.67 8.33
CA ALA A 73 11.11 -4.62 9.34
C ALA A 73 9.84 -4.12 10.06
N ILE A 74 9.77 -2.82 10.40
CA ILE A 74 8.58 -2.20 10.98
C ILE A 74 7.40 -2.29 10.01
N LEU A 75 7.62 -1.97 8.74
CA LEU A 75 6.59 -2.01 7.69
C LEU A 75 6.06 -3.44 7.49
N ASP A 76 6.92 -4.47 7.48
CA ASP A 76 6.46 -5.86 7.38
C ASP A 76 5.64 -6.30 8.61
N VAL A 77 6.07 -5.93 9.81
CA VAL A 77 5.35 -6.24 11.06
C VAL A 77 3.98 -5.56 11.09
N VAL A 78 3.91 -4.28 10.70
CA VAL A 78 2.66 -3.54 10.57
C VAL A 78 1.77 -4.16 9.49
N GLY A 79 2.35 -4.64 8.39
CA GLY A 79 1.63 -5.28 7.30
C GLY A 79 0.94 -6.57 7.73
N ARG A 80 1.66 -7.42 8.47
CA ARG A 80 1.11 -8.65 9.07
C ARG A 80 0.03 -8.36 10.12
N ALA A 81 0.18 -7.29 10.91
CA ALA A 81 -0.80 -6.93 11.92
C ALA A 81 -2.09 -6.35 11.33
N LEU A 82 -1.99 -5.65 10.19
CA LEU A 82 -3.12 -5.08 9.47
C LEU A 82 -3.81 -6.07 8.52
N GLU A 83 -3.15 -7.17 8.14
CA GLU A 83 -3.71 -8.20 7.25
C GLU A 83 -5.13 -8.67 7.66
N PRO A 84 -5.43 -9.00 8.93
CA PRO A 84 -6.74 -9.52 9.30
C PRO A 84 -7.89 -8.49 9.17
N VAL A 85 -7.56 -7.20 9.26
CA VAL A 85 -8.54 -6.11 9.28
C VAL A 85 -8.69 -5.48 7.89
N TYR A 86 -7.58 -5.31 7.17
CA TYR A 86 -7.53 -4.57 5.90
C TYR A 86 -7.21 -5.43 4.67
N GLY A 87 -6.66 -6.64 4.83
CA GLY A 87 -6.39 -7.54 3.71
C GLY A 87 -5.46 -6.95 2.64
N PHE A 88 -4.48 -6.11 3.02
CA PHE A 88 -3.66 -5.36 2.06
C PHE A 88 -2.95 -6.23 1.01
N ARG A 89 -2.47 -7.42 1.37
CA ARG A 89 -1.86 -8.35 0.40
C ARG A 89 -2.89 -8.83 -0.62
N SER A 90 -4.08 -9.25 -0.17
CA SER A 90 -5.18 -9.63 -1.07
C SER A 90 -5.63 -8.47 -1.96
N LEU A 91 -5.67 -7.25 -1.42
CA LEU A 91 -5.99 -6.04 -2.18
C LEU A 91 -4.91 -5.72 -3.23
N ALA A 92 -3.63 -5.85 -2.88
CA ALA A 92 -2.52 -5.69 -3.82
C ALA A 92 -2.59 -6.73 -4.94
N THR A 93 -2.81 -8.01 -4.63
CA THR A 93 -3.01 -9.08 -5.62
C THR A 93 -4.25 -8.86 -6.48
N PHE A 94 -5.31 -8.26 -5.93
CA PHE A 94 -6.46 -7.86 -6.72
C PHE A 94 -6.11 -6.73 -7.71
N LYS A 95 -5.40 -5.69 -7.26
CA LYS A 95 -4.97 -4.55 -8.09
C LYS A 95 -3.98 -4.96 -9.18
N SER A 96 -3.10 -5.94 -8.92
CA SER A 96 -2.11 -6.39 -9.91
C SER A 96 -2.74 -7.05 -11.15
N ARG A 97 -3.99 -7.53 -11.06
CA ARG A 97 -4.75 -8.07 -12.21
C ARG A 97 -4.92 -7.07 -13.36
N PHE A 98 -4.85 -5.77 -13.05
CA PHE A 98 -4.98 -4.69 -14.03
C PHE A 98 -3.65 -4.23 -14.62
N LYS A 99 -2.52 -4.87 -14.23
CA LYS A 99 -1.15 -4.50 -14.65
C LYS A 99 -0.88 -3.00 -14.49
N PRO A 100 -1.07 -2.42 -13.28
CA PRO A 100 -0.86 -1.00 -13.06
C PRO A 100 0.64 -0.65 -13.05
N ASP A 101 0.96 0.58 -13.42
CA ASP A 101 2.28 1.15 -13.14
C ASP A 101 2.40 1.44 -11.63
N TYR A 102 3.33 0.77 -10.96
CA TYR A 102 3.57 0.98 -9.53
C TYR A 102 4.29 2.30 -9.28
N ARG A 103 3.78 3.07 -8.30
CA ARG A 103 4.36 4.34 -7.87
C ARG A 103 4.56 4.33 -6.35
N THR A 104 5.78 4.62 -5.91
CA THR A 104 6.14 4.70 -4.49
C THR A 104 5.57 5.96 -3.85
N LEU A 105 4.95 5.80 -2.67
CA LEU A 105 4.53 6.92 -1.82
C LEU A 105 5.61 7.16 -0.77
N TYR A 106 5.99 8.43 -0.60
CA TYR A 106 7.01 8.84 0.35
C TYR A 106 6.39 9.58 1.53
N LEU A 107 6.90 9.32 2.74
CA LEU A 107 6.61 10.11 3.92
C LEU A 107 7.71 11.15 4.11
N TYR A 108 7.36 12.43 3.94
CA TYR A 108 8.28 13.53 4.21
C TYR A 108 8.18 13.96 5.68
N TYR A 109 9.32 14.03 6.36
CA TYR A 109 9.43 14.48 7.75
C TYR A 109 10.73 15.25 7.94
N GLN A 110 10.73 16.21 8.87
CA GLN A 110 11.88 17.09 9.12
C GLN A 110 12.88 16.50 10.12
N ASP A 111 12.38 15.79 11.13
CA ASP A 111 13.20 15.26 12.24
C ASP A 111 12.91 13.77 12.45
N PRO A 112 13.91 12.87 12.33
CA PRO A 112 13.76 11.44 12.58
C PRO A 112 13.24 11.10 13.98
N LEU A 113 13.46 11.95 14.98
CA LEU A 113 12.95 11.73 16.35
C LEU A 113 11.41 11.79 16.42
N GLN A 114 10.74 12.28 15.37
CA GLN A 114 9.28 12.31 15.28
C GLN A 114 8.69 11.00 14.75
N LEU A 115 9.49 10.13 14.12
CA LEU A 115 9.02 8.86 13.55
C LEU A 115 8.26 7.97 14.56
N PRO A 116 8.68 7.83 15.83
CA PRO A 116 7.91 7.06 16.82
C PRO A 116 6.52 7.65 17.08
N ALA A 117 6.41 8.98 17.17
CA ALA A 117 5.14 9.65 17.40
C ALA A 117 4.22 9.55 16.18
N MET A 118 4.77 9.73 14.97
CA MET A 118 4.06 9.53 13.70
C MET A 118 3.59 8.08 13.53
N GLY A 119 4.45 7.11 13.84
CA GLY A 119 4.10 5.69 13.81
C GLY A 119 2.96 5.35 14.77
N ARG A 120 2.99 5.91 15.99
CA ARG A 120 1.89 5.76 16.96
C ARG A 120 0.60 6.39 16.45
N ALA A 121 0.65 7.60 15.90
CA ALA A 121 -0.53 8.28 15.38
C ALA A 121 -1.17 7.50 14.21
N LEU A 122 -0.35 7.04 13.25
CA LEU A 122 -0.80 6.18 12.16
C LEU A 122 -1.42 4.89 12.67
N SER A 123 -0.80 4.24 13.67
CA SER A 123 -1.35 3.04 14.30
C SER A 123 -2.72 3.29 14.92
N LEU A 124 -2.92 4.41 15.61
CA LEU A 124 -4.22 4.76 16.20
C LEU A 124 -5.28 5.07 15.15
N ALA A 125 -4.88 5.69 14.04
CA ALA A 125 -5.80 6.03 12.94
C ALA A 125 -6.28 4.78 12.18
N TYR A 126 -5.39 3.82 11.93
CA TYR A 126 -5.69 2.62 11.15
C TYR A 126 -6.11 1.40 12.01
N LEU A 127 -5.71 1.34 13.28
CA LEU A 127 -6.07 0.26 14.20
C LEU A 127 -6.71 0.81 15.48
N PRO A 128 -7.90 1.43 15.38
CA PRO A 128 -8.63 1.86 16.56
C PRO A 128 -9.03 0.61 17.36
N GLY A 129 -8.35 0.36 18.48
CA GLY A 129 -8.64 -0.77 19.36
C GLY A 129 -7.53 -1.83 19.49
N LEU A 130 -6.30 -1.56 19.06
CA LEU A 130 -5.15 -2.40 19.43
C LEU A 130 -5.10 -2.56 20.95
N SER A 131 -5.27 -3.80 21.43
CA SER A 131 -5.12 -4.11 22.84
C SER A 131 -3.66 -3.96 23.27
N VAL A 132 -3.44 -3.62 24.54
CA VAL A 132 -2.09 -3.52 25.13
C VAL A 132 -1.26 -4.80 24.89
N ARG A 133 -1.90 -5.97 24.85
CA ARG A 133 -1.23 -7.25 24.57
C ARG A 133 -0.77 -7.36 23.12
N GLN A 134 -1.56 -6.87 22.16
CA GLN A 134 -1.19 -6.83 20.75
C GLN A 134 -0.05 -5.82 20.52
N SER A 135 -0.11 -4.65 21.17
CA SER A 135 0.98 -3.66 21.13
C SER A 135 2.29 -4.20 21.73
N ALA A 136 2.23 -4.91 22.86
CA ALA A 136 3.40 -5.54 23.46
C ALA A 136 4.01 -6.64 22.58
N ARG A 137 3.17 -7.43 21.91
CA ARG A 137 3.61 -8.47 20.96
C ARG A 137 4.31 -7.85 19.74
N LEU A 138 3.75 -6.76 19.20
CA LEU A 138 4.34 -5.98 18.12
C LEU A 138 5.71 -5.41 18.51
N LEU A 139 5.81 -4.74 19.66
CA LEU A 139 7.09 -4.19 20.14
C LEU A 139 8.15 -5.28 20.30
N ARG A 140 7.78 -6.45 20.81
CA ARG A 140 8.70 -7.59 20.96
C ARG A 140 9.21 -8.14 19.61
N THR A 141 8.44 -8.05 18.54
CA THR A 141 8.88 -8.44 17.19
C THR A 141 9.75 -7.40 16.52
N LEU A 142 9.70 -6.13 16.94
CA LEU A 142 10.51 -5.04 16.37
C LEU A 142 11.90 -4.90 17.01
N VAL A 143 12.06 -5.37 18.26
CA VAL A 143 13.32 -5.31 19.02
C VAL A 143 14.18 -6.58 18.81
N ARG A 144 13.69 -7.54 18.02
CA ARG A 144 14.38 -8.80 17.73
C ARG A 144 14.92 -8.78 16.31
#